data_AF-A0A7S2YE71-F1
#
_entry.id   AF-A0A7S2YE71-F1
#
_cell.length_a   1.000
_cell.length_b   1.000
_cell.length_c   1.000
_cell.angle_alpha   90.00
_cell.angle_beta   90.00
_cell.angle_gamma   90.00
#
_symmetry.space_group_name_H-M   'P 1'
#
loop_
_entity.id
_entity.type
_entity.pdbx_description
1 polymer ?
#
loop_
_entity_poly.entity_id
_entity_poly.type
_entity_poly.pdbx_seq_one_letter_code
_entity_poly.pdbx_strand_id
1 'polypeptide(L)'
;FFAFFFFFFSSHELYGVLQILSFSSCFVKYPKVVLFVSGKGADENQYKPDRDESQWWARRDALVRAVAAFLFGPSPQPGETRELVLVFDEDFCCIHMTLDDAQSSAGTSASNQNFFPSERTVISLWKEAASSLGRNGTVTVSRGGLKCTIHNAHKKKSPKDTVTGMESKSKREIMELIYNNCTLDFLRNQGLNCSLSVALRKVNRKTMINIWHMWQKEQAEVNTRPKDAGGNPLVQIIDNLLISTGTDDTKGGRSVVAGILHESGESELPVWGLKEQSNNIDV
;
A
#
# COMPACT_ATOMS: atom_id res chain seq x y z
N PHE A 1 23.90 28.59 -3.49
CA PHE A 1 23.25 28.68 -4.82
C PHE A 1 22.83 27.28 -5.21
N PHE A 2 21.55 26.93 -5.07
CA PHE A 2 21.05 25.65 -5.56
C PHE A 2 19.80 25.92 -6.38
N ALA A 3 19.85 25.46 -7.64
CA ALA A 3 18.75 25.50 -8.59
C ALA A 3 17.79 24.36 -8.27
N PHE A 4 16.51 24.67 -8.19
CA PHE A 4 15.44 23.72 -7.91
C PHE A 4 14.77 23.32 -9.23
N PHE A 5 14.59 22.02 -9.46
CA PHE A 5 13.78 21.51 -10.55
C PHE A 5 12.34 21.40 -10.08
N PHE A 6 11.44 22.09 -10.77
CA PHE A 6 10.00 22.04 -10.57
C PHE A 6 9.37 21.16 -11.66
N PHE A 7 8.41 20.32 -11.29
CA PHE A 7 7.46 19.70 -12.21
C PHE A 7 6.05 20.02 -11.73
N PHE A 8 5.19 20.46 -12.65
CA PHE A 8 3.81 20.87 -12.41
C PHE A 8 2.87 19.95 -13.17
N PHE A 9 1.81 19.46 -12.50
CA PHE A 9 0.68 18.74 -13.10
C PHE A 9 -0.70 18.94 -12.29
N SER A 10 -1.76 19.62 -12.82
CA SER A 10 -3.30 19.88 -12.76
C SER A 10 -4.28 19.32 -13.87
N SER A 11 -5.46 18.98 -13.42
CA SER A 11 -6.44 18.05 -13.95
C SER A 11 -7.13 18.31 -15.32
N HIS A 12 -6.69 19.29 -16.12
CA HIS A 12 -6.97 19.40 -17.57
C HIS A 12 -5.90 20.20 -18.33
N GLU A 13 -5.07 20.90 -17.61
CA GLU A 13 -3.77 21.37 -18.06
C GLU A 13 -2.94 21.42 -16.79
N LEU A 14 -1.94 20.55 -16.72
CA LEU A 14 -1.48 20.10 -15.43
C LEU A 14 -0.53 21.20 -14.77
N TYR A 15 -1.09 22.05 -13.86
CA TYR A 15 -0.47 22.80 -12.73
C TYR A 15 -0.57 22.22 -11.28
N GLY A 16 0.47 22.35 -10.47
CA GLY A 16 0.51 21.97 -9.06
C GLY A 16 1.92 22.18 -8.53
N VAL A 17 2.09 23.14 -7.62
CA VAL A 17 3.40 23.60 -7.11
C VAL A 17 3.96 22.64 -6.06
N LEU A 18 5.14 22.06 -6.30
CA LEU A 18 5.97 21.46 -5.25
C LEU A 18 6.73 22.55 -4.48
N GLN A 19 6.07 23.16 -3.50
CA GLN A 19 6.71 24.03 -2.52
C GLN A 19 7.39 23.20 -1.42
N ILE A 20 8.67 22.88 -1.61
CA ILE A 20 9.53 22.40 -0.52
C ILE A 20 9.89 23.62 0.33
N LEU A 21 9.28 23.72 1.51
CA LEU A 21 9.63 24.74 2.48
C LEU A 21 11.10 24.59 2.88
N SER A 22 11.87 25.65 2.66
CA SER A 22 13.27 25.73 3.05
C SER A 22 13.39 25.73 4.57
N PHE A 23 13.70 24.58 5.15
CA PHE A 23 14.12 24.51 6.56
C PHE A 23 15.61 24.86 6.62
N SER A 24 15.90 26.14 6.81
CA SER A 24 17.25 26.70 6.85
C SER A 24 18.14 26.20 8.01
N SER A 25 17.67 25.30 8.89
CA SER A 25 18.43 24.89 10.08
C SER A 25 18.22 23.45 10.56
N CYS A 26 17.39 22.65 9.89
CA CYS A 26 17.14 21.27 10.27
C CYS A 26 17.63 20.33 9.18
N PHE A 27 18.87 19.84 9.29
CA PHE A 27 19.40 18.82 8.38
C PHE A 27 18.65 17.50 8.59
N VAL A 28 17.64 17.25 7.77
CA VAL A 28 16.96 15.95 7.73
C VAL A 28 17.89 14.96 7.03
N LYS A 29 18.50 14.05 7.80
CA LYS A 29 19.43 13.04 7.26
C LYS A 29 18.76 11.93 6.45
N TYR A 30 17.44 11.81 6.54
CA TYR A 30 16.66 10.71 6.00
C TYR A 30 15.30 11.21 5.51
N PRO A 31 15.23 11.88 4.34
CA PRO A 31 13.95 12.32 3.81
C PRO A 31 13.13 11.11 3.37
N LYS A 32 11.96 10.96 4.00
CA LYS A 32 10.90 10.04 3.57
C LYS A 32 9.75 10.85 2.99
N VAL A 33 9.45 10.63 1.72
CA VAL A 33 8.34 11.29 1.02
C VAL A 33 7.23 10.27 0.78
N VAL A 34 6.00 10.64 1.12
CA VAL A 34 4.82 9.83 0.87
C VAL A 34 3.92 10.59 -0.12
N LEU A 35 3.60 9.96 -1.24
CA LEU A 35 2.69 10.49 -2.25
C LEU A 35 1.40 9.68 -2.22
N PHE A 36 0.27 10.37 -2.08
CA PHE A 36 -1.05 9.75 -2.24
C PHE A 36 -1.42 9.75 -3.72
N VAL A 37 -1.78 8.59 -4.24
CA VAL A 37 -1.97 8.34 -5.67
C VAL A 37 -3.34 7.73 -5.90
N SER A 38 -4.03 8.17 -6.95
CA SER A 38 -5.30 7.55 -7.33
C SER A 38 -5.09 6.28 -8.17
N GLY A 39 -5.91 5.26 -7.93
CA GLY A 39 -5.95 4.01 -8.69
C GLY A 39 -5.56 2.78 -7.86
N LYS A 40 -5.24 1.66 -8.53
CA LYS A 40 -4.83 0.41 -7.86
C LYS A 40 -3.33 0.19 -8.03
N GLY A 41 -2.62 0.12 -6.91
CA GLY A 41 -1.18 -0.13 -6.92
C GLY A 41 -0.83 -1.61 -7.13
N ALA A 42 -1.69 -2.53 -6.68
CA ALA A 42 -1.42 -3.97 -6.70
C ALA A 42 -1.84 -4.67 -8.00
N ASP A 43 -2.51 -3.98 -8.92
CA ASP A 43 -2.97 -4.56 -10.20
C ASP A 43 -1.85 -4.52 -11.25
N GLU A 44 -1.27 -5.69 -11.54
CA GLU A 44 -0.19 -5.84 -12.53
C GLU A 44 -0.57 -5.34 -13.93
N ASN A 45 -1.86 -5.43 -14.28
CA ASN A 45 -2.36 -5.07 -15.60
C ASN A 45 -2.35 -3.56 -15.81
N GLN A 46 -2.13 -2.78 -14.74
CA GLN A 46 -1.96 -1.33 -14.77
C GLN A 46 -0.54 -0.88 -15.11
N TYR A 47 0.40 -1.82 -15.27
CA TYR A 47 1.79 -1.53 -15.64
C TYR A 47 2.11 -2.10 -17.03
N LYS A 48 2.30 -1.21 -18.00
CA LYS A 48 2.59 -1.55 -19.41
C LYS A 48 3.89 -0.88 -19.87
N PRO A 49 5.06 -1.46 -19.56
CA PRO A 49 6.36 -0.86 -19.85
C PRO A 49 6.68 -0.69 -21.34
N ASP A 50 6.00 -1.44 -22.22
CA ASP A 50 6.28 -1.47 -23.66
C ASP A 50 5.25 -0.72 -24.51
N ARG A 51 4.19 -0.16 -23.91
CA ARG A 51 3.21 0.63 -24.65
C ARG A 51 3.56 2.11 -24.53
N ASP A 52 3.99 2.71 -25.62
CA ASP A 52 4.34 4.13 -25.73
C ASP A 52 3.10 5.05 -25.81
N GLU A 53 1.93 4.50 -26.16
CA GLU A 53 0.62 5.20 -26.10
C GLU A 53 0.21 5.58 -24.65
N SER A 54 1.06 5.30 -23.66
CA SER A 54 0.87 5.49 -22.23
C SER A 54 1.07 6.93 -21.72
N GLN A 55 1.35 7.90 -22.61
CA GLN A 55 1.39 9.34 -22.26
C GLN A 55 0.11 9.87 -21.55
N TRP A 56 -0.97 9.08 -21.56
CA TRP A 56 -2.30 9.46 -21.07
C TRP A 56 -2.85 8.54 -19.98
N TRP A 57 -2.10 7.51 -19.56
CA TRP A 57 -2.64 6.54 -18.61
C TRP A 57 -2.51 7.04 -17.18
N ALA A 58 -3.52 7.80 -16.75
CA ALA A 58 -3.61 8.42 -15.41
C ALA A 58 -2.33 9.15 -14.97
N ARG A 59 -1.53 9.65 -15.93
CA ARG A 59 -0.30 10.40 -15.71
C ARG A 59 0.73 9.66 -14.84
N ARG A 60 0.80 8.34 -14.99
CA ARG A 60 1.80 7.51 -14.31
C ARG A 60 3.24 7.83 -14.75
N ASP A 61 3.43 8.41 -15.94
CA ASP A 61 4.72 8.97 -16.38
C ASP A 61 5.19 10.09 -15.43
N ALA A 62 4.29 10.98 -15.01
CA ALA A 62 4.59 12.02 -14.04
C ALA A 62 5.00 11.42 -12.68
N LEU A 63 4.33 10.37 -12.22
CA LEU A 63 4.71 9.66 -10.99
C LEU A 63 6.11 9.04 -11.11
N VAL A 64 6.41 8.40 -12.23
CA VAL A 64 7.73 7.82 -12.48
C VAL A 64 8.81 8.89 -12.52
N ARG A 65 8.54 10.05 -13.13
CA ARG A 65 9.45 11.20 -13.10
C ARG A 65 9.62 11.76 -11.70
N ALA A 66 8.56 11.84 -10.89
CA ALA A 66 8.65 12.25 -9.50
C ALA A 66 9.52 11.29 -8.67
N VAL A 67 9.35 9.97 -8.88
CA VAL A 67 10.18 8.93 -8.26
C VAL A 67 11.64 9.09 -8.67
N ALA A 68 11.89 9.26 -9.97
CA ALA A 68 13.25 9.43 -10.49
C ALA A 68 13.89 10.74 -9.98
N ALA A 69 13.17 11.85 -10.02
CA ALA A 69 13.64 13.16 -9.56
C ALA A 69 13.94 13.16 -8.06
N PHE A 70 13.12 12.49 -7.25
CA PHE A 70 13.34 12.40 -5.81
C PHE A 70 14.52 11.47 -5.47
N LEU A 71 14.51 10.23 -5.99
CA LEU A 71 15.54 9.24 -5.62
C LEU A 71 16.90 9.57 -6.24
N PHE A 72 16.94 10.00 -7.50
CA PHE A 72 18.18 10.25 -8.26
C PHE A 72 18.50 11.74 -8.45
N GLY A 73 17.69 12.64 -7.91
CA GLY A 73 18.01 14.07 -7.89
C GLY A 73 19.29 14.35 -7.10
N PRO A 74 19.85 15.57 -7.22
CA PRO A 74 21.09 15.94 -6.52
C PRO A 74 20.98 15.64 -5.02
N SER A 75 21.83 14.75 -4.51
CA SER A 75 21.94 14.47 -3.08
C SER A 75 22.72 15.59 -2.40
N PRO A 76 22.17 16.23 -1.35
CA PRO A 76 22.92 17.25 -0.64
C PRO A 76 24.12 16.65 0.11
N GLN A 77 24.10 15.35 0.48
CA GLN A 77 25.23 14.70 1.17
C GLN A 77 25.48 13.24 0.72
N PRO A 78 26.74 12.78 0.73
CA PRO A 78 27.08 11.36 0.62
C PRO A 78 26.54 10.57 1.82
N GLY A 79 25.93 9.40 1.56
CA GLY A 79 25.39 8.52 2.60
C GLY A 79 23.98 8.90 3.08
N GLU A 80 23.32 9.85 2.44
CA GLU A 80 21.90 10.13 2.65
C GLU A 80 21.05 9.04 1.98
N THR A 81 20.16 8.41 2.76
CA THR A 81 19.19 7.46 2.21
C THR A 81 17.87 8.18 1.97
N ARG A 82 17.28 7.94 0.79
CA ARG A 82 16.02 8.53 0.37
C ARG A 82 14.97 7.43 0.26
N GLU A 83 13.83 7.68 0.89
CA GLU A 83 12.69 6.77 0.84
C GLU A 83 11.51 7.48 0.18
N LEU A 84 10.93 6.86 -0.84
CA LEU A 84 9.69 7.33 -1.45
C LEU A 84 8.62 6.25 -1.31
N VAL A 85 7.44 6.61 -0.84
CA VAL A 85 6.29 5.71 -0.75
C VAL A 85 5.14 6.27 -1.57
N LEU A 86 4.57 5.45 -2.44
CA LEU A 86 3.32 5.74 -3.14
C LEU A 86 2.19 4.99 -2.44
N VAL A 87 1.15 5.68 -1.98
CA VAL A 87 -0.02 5.08 -1.32
C VAL A 87 -1.22 5.24 -2.25
N PHE A 88 -1.75 4.11 -2.72
CA PHE A 88 -2.88 4.09 -3.65
C PHE A 88 -4.23 4.10 -2.91
N ASP A 89 -5.16 4.94 -3.34
CA ASP A 89 -6.46 5.15 -2.68
C ASP A 89 -7.45 3.97 -2.85
N GLU A 90 -7.48 3.30 -4.00
CA GLU A 90 -8.50 2.28 -4.29
C GLU A 90 -8.23 0.94 -3.60
N ASP A 91 -6.96 0.57 -3.47
CA ASP A 91 -6.54 -0.71 -2.90
C ASP A 91 -5.60 -0.59 -1.70
N PHE A 92 -5.32 0.64 -1.24
CA PHE A 92 -4.41 0.94 -0.13
C PHE A 92 -3.04 0.26 -0.29
N CYS A 93 -2.66 -0.01 -1.53
CA CYS A 93 -1.37 -0.58 -1.87
C CYS A 93 -0.30 0.48 -1.65
N CYS A 94 0.79 0.10 -1.00
CA CYS A 94 1.94 0.95 -0.77
C CYS A 94 3.10 0.46 -1.61
N ILE A 95 3.62 1.28 -2.53
CA ILE A 95 4.84 1.01 -3.27
C ILE A 95 5.97 1.82 -2.62
N HIS A 96 6.83 1.14 -1.88
CA HIS A 96 7.99 1.70 -1.22
C HIS A 96 9.24 1.53 -2.08
N MET A 97 9.85 2.64 -2.47
CA MET A 97 11.02 2.71 -3.33
C MET A 97 12.22 3.28 -2.57
N THR A 98 13.36 2.59 -2.64
CA THR A 98 14.63 3.03 -2.03
C THR A 98 15.80 2.75 -2.98
N LEU A 99 16.93 3.42 -2.75
CA LEU A 99 18.20 3.05 -3.37
C LEU A 99 18.93 2.05 -2.47
N ASP A 100 19.60 1.07 -3.05
CA ASP A 100 20.45 0.14 -2.30
C ASP A 100 21.77 0.82 -1.90
N ASP A 101 22.07 0.81 -0.60
CA ASP A 101 23.27 1.44 -0.01
C ASP A 101 24.60 0.94 -0.58
N ALA A 102 24.59 -0.25 -1.21
CA ALA A 102 25.76 -0.87 -1.81
C ALA A 102 26.43 -0.02 -2.89
N GLN A 103 25.72 0.95 -3.49
CA GLN A 103 26.32 1.90 -4.44
C GLN A 103 26.93 3.14 -3.78
N SER A 104 26.56 3.44 -2.54
CA SER A 104 26.98 4.66 -1.83
C SER A 104 28.32 4.51 -1.12
N SER A 105 28.72 3.30 -0.74
CA SER A 105 29.90 3.03 0.09
C SER A 105 31.15 2.60 -0.68
N ALA A 106 31.07 2.37 -1.99
CA ALA A 106 32.21 1.94 -2.80
C ALA A 106 32.91 3.15 -3.44
N GLY A 107 33.65 3.90 -2.63
CA GLY A 107 34.75 4.69 -3.17
C GLY A 107 35.67 3.76 -3.98
N THR A 108 36.16 4.23 -5.12
CA THR A 108 37.11 3.51 -6.01
C THR A 108 36.53 2.37 -6.86
N SER A 109 35.74 2.71 -7.89
CA SER A 109 35.86 2.16 -9.26
C SER A 109 34.96 2.92 -10.23
N ALA A 110 35.57 3.74 -11.07
CA ALA A 110 34.95 4.73 -11.96
C ALA A 110 34.14 4.17 -13.16
N SER A 111 33.65 2.93 -13.10
CA SER A 111 33.00 2.26 -14.24
C SER A 111 31.49 2.06 -14.12
N ASN A 112 30.88 2.23 -12.94
CA ASN A 112 29.41 2.28 -12.81
C ASN A 112 28.93 3.73 -12.91
N GLN A 113 29.28 4.39 -14.02
CA GLN A 113 28.81 5.73 -14.35
C GLN A 113 27.27 5.74 -14.41
N ASN A 114 26.66 6.64 -13.64
CA ASN A 114 25.36 7.25 -13.95
C ASN A 114 24.25 6.26 -14.33
N PHE A 115 23.98 5.27 -13.49
CA PHE A 115 22.76 4.49 -13.63
C PHE A 115 21.55 5.38 -13.30
N PHE A 116 21.00 6.02 -14.33
CA PHE A 116 19.70 6.66 -14.27
C PHE A 116 18.67 5.69 -14.83
N PRO A 117 17.70 5.20 -14.03
CA PRO A 117 16.70 4.28 -14.53
C PRO A 117 15.83 5.00 -15.57
N SER A 118 15.63 4.35 -16.71
CA SER A 118 14.60 4.78 -17.66
C SER A 118 13.21 4.65 -17.02
N GLU A 119 12.22 5.41 -17.50
CA GLU A 119 10.83 5.27 -17.03
C GLU A 119 10.35 3.81 -17.14
N ARG A 120 10.71 3.16 -18.25
CA ARG A 120 10.44 1.74 -18.52
C ARG A 120 11.02 0.84 -17.43
N THR A 121 12.21 1.15 -16.91
CA THR A 121 12.86 0.38 -15.84
C THR A 121 12.02 0.44 -14.55
N VAL A 122 11.57 1.63 -14.15
CA VAL A 122 10.75 1.83 -12.95
C VAL A 122 9.40 1.13 -13.08
N ILE A 123 8.70 1.31 -14.19
CA ILE A 123 7.40 0.68 -14.45
C ILE A 123 7.53 -0.84 -14.48
N SER A 124 8.58 -1.36 -15.11
CA SER A 124 8.85 -2.81 -15.13
C SER A 124 9.06 -3.35 -13.72
N LEU A 125 9.73 -2.59 -12.86
CA LEU A 125 9.97 -2.98 -11.47
C LEU A 125 8.67 -2.99 -10.65
N TRP A 126 7.80 -1.99 -10.83
CA TRP A 126 6.47 -1.98 -10.21
C TRP A 126 5.61 -3.15 -10.68
N LYS A 127 5.63 -3.42 -12.00
CA LYS A 127 4.93 -4.56 -12.59
C LYS A 127 5.41 -5.87 -11.97
N GLU A 128 6.72 -6.09 -11.95
CA GLU A 128 7.32 -7.31 -11.42
C GLU A 128 6.96 -7.53 -9.95
N ALA A 129 7.00 -6.47 -9.14
CA ALA A 129 6.57 -6.52 -7.75
C ALA A 129 5.07 -6.84 -7.60
N ALA A 130 4.22 -6.24 -8.43
CA ALA A 130 2.77 -6.45 -8.42
C ALA A 130 2.41 -7.88 -8.88
N SER A 131 3.05 -8.38 -9.93
CA SER A 131 2.89 -9.76 -10.41
C SER A 131 3.36 -10.79 -9.38
N SER A 132 4.43 -10.48 -8.67
CA SER A 132 5.01 -11.36 -7.66
C SER A 132 4.24 -11.32 -6.33
N LEU A 133 3.26 -10.41 -6.18
CA LEU A 133 2.49 -10.18 -4.96
C LEU A 133 1.64 -11.39 -4.58
N GLY A 134 2.29 -12.33 -3.89
CA GLY A 134 1.72 -13.57 -3.41
C GLY A 134 0.79 -13.39 -2.20
N ARG A 135 0.58 -14.48 -1.45
CA ARG A 135 -0.33 -14.50 -0.29
C ARG A 135 0.19 -13.70 0.91
N ASN A 136 1.49 -13.44 0.96
CA ASN A 136 2.14 -12.79 2.11
C ASN A 136 1.95 -11.28 2.15
N GLY A 137 1.34 -10.68 1.11
CA GLY A 137 0.98 -9.26 1.09
C GLY A 137 2.15 -8.29 1.01
N THR A 138 3.41 -8.75 1.08
CA THR A 138 4.61 -7.94 0.89
C THR A 138 5.57 -8.64 -0.06
N VAL A 139 6.12 -7.91 -1.02
CA VAL A 139 7.13 -8.39 -1.96
C VAL A 139 8.16 -7.31 -2.23
N THR A 140 9.43 -7.70 -2.26
CA THR A 140 10.55 -6.82 -2.62
C THR A 140 11.22 -7.34 -3.88
N VAL A 141 11.49 -6.43 -4.82
CA VAL A 141 12.26 -6.67 -6.04
C VAL A 141 13.34 -5.58 -6.15
N SER A 142 14.51 -5.93 -6.66
CA SER A 142 15.63 -4.99 -6.84
C SER A 142 16.21 -5.10 -8.24
N ARG A 143 16.53 -3.96 -8.85
CA ARG A 143 17.17 -3.89 -10.17
C ARG A 143 18.06 -2.65 -10.28
N GLY A 144 19.33 -2.85 -10.60
CA GLY A 144 20.27 -1.76 -10.85
C GLY A 144 20.49 -0.84 -9.64
N GLY A 145 20.37 -1.36 -8.42
CA GLY A 145 20.44 -0.56 -7.19
C GLY A 145 19.15 0.17 -6.83
N LEU A 146 18.08 0.04 -7.62
CA LEU A 146 16.74 0.49 -7.25
C LEU A 146 15.97 -0.67 -6.62
N LYS A 147 15.46 -0.48 -5.42
CA LYS A 147 14.65 -1.44 -4.68
C LYS A 147 13.20 -0.98 -4.65
N CYS A 148 12.28 -1.88 -4.95
CA CYS A 148 10.84 -1.66 -4.93
C CYS A 148 10.21 -2.71 -4.01
N THR A 149 9.52 -2.26 -2.98
CA THR A 149 8.75 -3.11 -2.07
C THR A 149 7.29 -2.73 -2.15
N ILE A 150 6.44 -3.68 -2.53
CA ILE A 150 4.99 -3.50 -2.53
C ILE A 150 4.41 -4.12 -1.27
N HIS A 151 3.63 -3.34 -0.53
CA HIS A 151 2.81 -3.78 0.60
C HIS A 151 1.34 -3.63 0.24
N ASN A 152 0.59 -4.72 0.26
CA ASN A 152 -0.85 -4.70 0.05
C ASN A 152 -1.55 -4.96 1.39
N ALA A 153 -1.98 -3.87 2.04
CA ALA A 153 -2.69 -3.92 3.31
C ALA A 153 -4.07 -4.59 3.20
N HIS A 154 -4.64 -4.69 1.98
CA HIS A 154 -6.04 -5.04 1.75
C HIS A 154 -6.31 -6.32 0.98
N LYS A 155 -5.31 -7.18 0.72
CA LYS A 155 -5.58 -8.59 0.45
C LYS A 155 -6.04 -9.33 1.74
N LYS A 156 -7.05 -8.78 2.44
CA LYS A 156 -8.03 -9.62 3.12
C LYS A 156 -8.52 -10.58 2.05
N LYS A 157 -8.29 -11.90 2.23
CA LYS A 157 -8.96 -12.93 1.44
C LYS A 157 -10.42 -12.51 1.29
N SER A 158 -10.81 -11.99 0.13
CA SER A 158 -12.20 -11.65 -0.06
C SER A 158 -12.95 -12.98 0.12
N PRO A 159 -13.94 -13.07 1.02
CA PRO A 159 -14.66 -14.33 1.21
C PRO A 159 -15.34 -14.81 -0.08
N LYS A 160 -15.48 -13.91 -1.07
CA LYS A 160 -16.16 -14.11 -2.35
C LYS A 160 -15.52 -15.18 -3.25
N ASP A 161 -14.20 -15.31 -3.30
CA ASP A 161 -13.57 -16.38 -4.11
C ASP A 161 -13.76 -17.78 -3.48
N THR A 162 -14.25 -17.86 -2.25
CA THR A 162 -14.59 -19.15 -1.61
C THR A 162 -16.04 -19.56 -1.91
N VAL A 163 -16.90 -18.64 -2.37
CA VAL A 163 -18.35 -18.89 -2.52
C VAL A 163 -18.66 -19.63 -3.81
N THR A 164 -18.11 -19.19 -4.94
CA THR A 164 -18.38 -19.79 -6.26
C THR A 164 -17.80 -21.20 -6.41
N GLY A 165 -16.82 -21.57 -5.58
CA GLY A 165 -16.26 -22.93 -5.53
C GLY A 165 -16.90 -23.86 -4.51
N MET A 166 -17.94 -23.43 -3.78
CA MET A 166 -18.52 -24.27 -2.73
C MET A 166 -19.54 -25.28 -3.28
N GLU A 167 -20.26 -24.91 -4.34
CA GLU A 167 -21.23 -25.77 -5.00
C GLU A 167 -20.61 -26.95 -5.78
N SER A 168 -19.30 -26.91 -6.03
CA SER A 168 -18.55 -28.01 -6.66
C SER A 168 -17.90 -28.96 -5.65
N LYS A 169 -17.83 -28.60 -4.36
CA LYS A 169 -17.20 -29.42 -3.31
C LYS A 169 -18.08 -30.57 -2.85
N SER A 170 -17.44 -31.65 -2.44
CA SER A 170 -18.11 -32.81 -1.84
C SER A 170 -18.74 -32.45 -0.50
N LYS A 171 -19.75 -33.22 -0.08
CA LYS A 171 -20.46 -33.00 1.21
C LYS A 171 -19.48 -32.99 2.40
N ARG A 172 -18.44 -33.83 2.36
CA ARG A 172 -17.42 -33.92 3.40
C ARG A 172 -16.53 -32.68 3.46
N GLU A 173 -16.02 -32.23 2.31
CA GLU A 173 -15.17 -31.03 2.23
C GLU A 173 -15.92 -29.77 2.67
N ILE A 174 -17.20 -29.64 2.30
CA ILE A 174 -18.07 -28.55 2.76
C ILE A 174 -18.13 -28.53 4.28
N MET A 175 -18.27 -29.70 4.91
CA MET A 175 -18.42 -29.81 6.34
C MET A 175 -17.11 -29.56 7.10
N GLU A 176 -15.99 -30.06 6.59
CA GLU A 176 -14.65 -29.75 7.12
C GLU A 176 -14.36 -28.25 7.01
N LEU A 177 -14.77 -27.61 5.91
CA LEU A 177 -14.64 -26.18 5.73
C LEU A 177 -15.48 -25.37 6.73
N ILE A 178 -16.71 -25.82 7.04
CA ILE A 178 -17.54 -25.21 8.10
C ILE A 178 -16.85 -25.34 9.46
N TYR A 179 -16.36 -26.53 9.83
CA TYR A 179 -15.73 -26.76 11.15
C TYR A 179 -14.43 -25.97 11.33
N ASN A 180 -13.65 -25.81 10.25
CA ASN A 180 -12.37 -25.12 10.30
C ASN A 180 -12.50 -23.58 10.31
N ASN A 181 -13.64 -23.02 9.89
CA ASN A 181 -13.81 -21.57 9.73
C ASN A 181 -14.90 -20.96 10.62
N CYS A 182 -15.81 -21.76 11.18
CA CYS A 182 -16.88 -21.26 12.05
C CYS A 182 -16.48 -21.32 13.54
N THR A 183 -16.95 -20.36 14.32
CA THR A 183 -16.79 -20.40 15.78
C THR A 183 -17.66 -21.49 16.41
N LEU A 184 -17.23 -21.99 17.57
CA LEU A 184 -17.91 -23.10 18.25
C LEU A 184 -19.34 -22.72 18.68
N ASP A 185 -19.58 -21.45 19.04
CA ASP A 185 -20.91 -20.97 19.39
C ASP A 185 -21.85 -20.90 18.20
N PHE A 186 -21.35 -20.51 17.02
CA PHE A 186 -22.13 -20.59 15.79
C PHE A 186 -22.52 -22.03 15.47
N LEU A 187 -21.56 -22.98 15.60
CA LEU A 187 -21.83 -24.40 15.39
C LEU A 187 -22.85 -24.95 16.38
N ARG A 188 -22.84 -24.51 17.65
CA ARG A 188 -23.85 -24.86 18.65
C ARG A 188 -25.24 -24.37 18.25
N ASN A 189 -25.35 -23.11 17.82
CA ASN A 189 -26.61 -22.50 17.40
C ASN A 189 -27.23 -23.20 16.18
N GLN A 190 -26.39 -23.71 15.28
CA GLN A 190 -26.82 -24.49 14.10
C GLN A 190 -27.00 -25.99 14.39
N GLY A 191 -26.82 -26.43 15.64
CA GLY A 191 -26.93 -27.86 16.01
C GLY A 191 -25.83 -28.75 15.42
N LEU A 192 -24.69 -28.16 15.05
CA LEU A 192 -23.52 -28.81 14.48
C LEU A 192 -22.42 -29.09 15.50
N ASN A 193 -22.66 -28.94 16.81
CA ASN A 193 -21.70 -29.31 17.86
C ASN A 193 -21.66 -30.84 18.08
N CYS A 194 -21.25 -31.58 17.05
CA CYS A 194 -21.09 -33.03 17.08
C CYS A 194 -19.90 -33.47 16.22
N SER A 195 -19.55 -34.75 16.24
CA SER A 195 -18.46 -35.25 15.39
C SER A 195 -18.82 -35.16 13.91
N LEU A 196 -17.80 -34.98 13.06
CA LEU A 196 -17.94 -34.85 11.61
C LEU A 196 -18.79 -35.98 10.98
N SER A 197 -18.59 -37.22 11.45
CA SER A 197 -19.30 -38.41 10.96
C SER A 197 -20.78 -38.43 11.34
N VAL A 198 -21.15 -37.89 12.51
CA VAL A 198 -22.54 -37.75 12.93
C VAL A 198 -23.21 -36.64 12.12
N ALA A 199 -22.52 -35.52 11.95
CA ALA A 199 -23.02 -34.37 11.24
C ALA A 199 -23.26 -34.66 9.74
N LEU A 200 -22.37 -35.43 9.10
CA LEU A 200 -22.52 -35.89 7.71
C LEU A 200 -23.73 -36.81 7.51
N ARG A 201 -24.16 -37.55 8.53
CA ARG A 201 -25.38 -38.38 8.47
C ARG A 201 -26.64 -37.55 8.71
N LYS A 202 -26.59 -36.59 9.64
CA LYS A 202 -27.74 -35.82 10.10
C LYS A 202 -28.13 -34.66 9.18
N VAL A 203 -27.16 -34.01 8.54
CA VAL A 203 -27.39 -32.75 7.81
C VAL A 203 -27.27 -32.97 6.32
N ASN A 204 -28.22 -32.44 5.54
CA ASN A 204 -28.17 -32.53 4.09
C ASN A 204 -27.18 -31.50 3.50
N ARG A 205 -26.72 -31.71 2.26
CA ARG A 205 -25.74 -30.82 1.61
C ARG A 205 -26.25 -29.39 1.45
N LYS A 206 -27.53 -29.22 1.09
CA LYS A 206 -28.16 -27.91 0.87
C LYS A 206 -28.17 -27.06 2.15
N THR A 207 -28.47 -27.69 3.29
CA THR A 207 -28.44 -27.08 4.61
C THR A 207 -27.01 -26.66 4.98
N MET A 208 -25.99 -27.47 4.68
CA MET A 208 -24.59 -27.08 4.93
C MET A 208 -24.19 -25.82 4.12
N ILE A 209 -24.57 -25.77 2.84
CA ILE A 209 -24.33 -24.59 1.99
C ILE A 209 -25.05 -23.36 2.57
N ASN A 210 -26.31 -23.51 2.98
CA ASN A 210 -27.07 -22.42 3.62
C ASN A 210 -26.42 -21.94 4.92
N ILE A 211 -25.98 -22.86 5.79
CA ILE A 211 -25.27 -22.54 7.04
C ILE A 211 -23.99 -21.75 6.75
N TRP A 212 -23.25 -22.13 5.71
CA TRP A 212 -22.08 -21.39 5.29
C TRP A 212 -22.41 -19.97 4.83
N HIS A 213 -23.45 -19.78 4.02
CA HIS A 213 -23.89 -18.44 3.62
C HIS A 213 -24.35 -17.60 4.81
N MET A 214 -25.04 -18.20 5.79
CA MET A 214 -25.42 -17.53 7.03
C MET A 214 -24.18 -17.06 7.80
N TRP A 215 -23.17 -17.92 7.94
CA TRP A 215 -21.90 -17.56 8.58
C TRP A 215 -21.22 -16.40 7.85
N GLN A 216 -21.13 -16.44 6.52
CA GLN A 216 -20.54 -15.36 5.75
C GLN A 216 -21.29 -14.04 5.92
N LYS A 217 -22.62 -14.08 5.98
CA LYS A 217 -23.45 -12.91 6.22
C LYS A 217 -23.20 -12.34 7.63
N GLU A 218 -23.15 -13.19 8.65
CA GLU A 218 -22.83 -12.78 10.03
C GLU A 218 -21.43 -12.18 10.12
N GLN A 219 -20.44 -12.76 9.44
CA GLN A 219 -19.09 -12.20 9.38
C GLN A 219 -19.04 -10.88 8.63
N ALA A 220 -19.84 -10.69 7.58
CA ALA A 220 -19.97 -9.39 6.93
C ALA A 220 -20.58 -8.37 7.90
N GLU A 221 -21.62 -8.75 8.63
CA GLU A 221 -22.31 -7.87 9.60
C GLU A 221 -21.41 -7.50 10.79
N VAL A 222 -20.67 -8.45 11.35
CA VAL A 222 -19.67 -8.23 12.41
C VAL A 222 -18.53 -7.34 11.92
N ASN A 223 -18.17 -7.42 10.64
CA ASN A 223 -17.19 -6.51 10.03
C ASN A 223 -17.79 -5.12 9.71
N THR A 224 -19.11 -4.99 9.54
CA THR A 224 -19.78 -3.70 9.30
C THR A 224 -20.27 -2.99 10.56
N ARG A 225 -20.30 -3.65 11.72
CA ARG A 225 -20.45 -2.91 12.99
C ARG A 225 -19.24 -2.00 13.16
N PRO A 226 -19.41 -0.73 13.52
CA PRO A 226 -18.29 0.16 13.80
C PRO A 226 -17.55 -0.41 15.01
N LYS A 227 -16.50 -1.18 14.76
CA LYS A 227 -15.54 -1.53 15.79
C LYS A 227 -14.78 -0.25 16.05
N ASP A 228 -14.98 0.33 17.23
CA ASP A 228 -14.21 1.44 17.79
C ASP A 228 -12.71 1.09 18.05
N ALA A 229 -12.19 0.06 17.39
CA ALA A 229 -10.78 -0.33 17.33
C ALA A 229 -10.35 -0.75 15.90
N GLY A 230 -11.23 -0.55 14.90
CA GLY A 230 -10.92 -0.68 13.46
C GLY A 230 -10.45 0.66 12.92
N GLY A 231 -9.23 1.05 13.29
CA GLY A 231 -8.60 2.26 12.74
C GLY A 231 -8.71 2.27 11.22
N ASN A 232 -9.02 3.44 10.66
CA ASN A 232 -8.99 3.68 9.23
C ASN A 232 -7.71 3.03 8.66
N PRO A 233 -7.78 2.17 7.64
CA PRO A 233 -6.58 1.50 7.11
C PRO A 233 -5.50 2.49 6.70
N LEU A 234 -5.89 3.69 6.28
CA LEU A 234 -4.99 4.80 6.05
C LEU A 234 -4.21 5.19 7.31
N VAL A 235 -4.86 5.24 8.48
CA VAL A 235 -4.22 5.51 9.77
C VAL A 235 -3.21 4.42 10.09
N GLN A 236 -3.55 3.14 9.89
CA GLN A 236 -2.58 2.05 10.09
C GLN A 236 -1.39 2.14 9.13
N ILE A 237 -1.64 2.51 7.87
CA ILE A 237 -0.58 2.72 6.89
C ILE A 237 0.29 3.89 7.31
N ILE A 238 -0.30 5.02 7.68
CA ILE A 238 0.43 6.21 8.15
C ILE A 238 1.23 5.86 9.40
N ASP A 239 0.65 5.18 10.39
CA ASP A 239 1.36 4.73 11.60
C ASP A 239 2.56 3.85 11.24
N ASN A 240 2.37 2.88 10.35
CA ASN A 240 3.47 2.02 9.86
C ASN A 240 4.52 2.82 9.08
N LEU A 241 4.14 3.89 8.38
CA LEU A 241 5.07 4.76 7.66
C LEU A 241 5.84 5.68 8.60
N LEU A 242 5.25 6.08 9.72
CA LEU A 242 5.86 6.89 10.77
C LEU A 242 6.83 6.08 11.64
N ILE A 243 6.62 4.77 11.78
CA ILE A 243 7.56 3.86 12.43
C ILE A 243 8.80 3.72 11.53
N SER A 244 9.88 4.40 11.92
CA SER A 244 11.17 4.28 11.25
C SER A 244 11.73 2.86 11.41
N THR A 245 12.19 2.27 10.32
CA THR A 245 12.81 0.93 10.28
C THR A 245 14.29 0.93 10.68
N GLY A 246 14.86 2.09 11.01
CA GLY A 246 16.25 2.25 11.40
C GLY A 246 16.50 1.73 12.81
N THR A 247 17.30 0.67 12.92
CA THR A 247 17.74 -0.01 14.17
C THR A 247 18.48 0.86 15.19
N ASP A 248 18.78 2.12 14.86
CA ASP A 248 19.43 3.08 15.77
C ASP A 248 18.43 3.85 16.64
N ASP A 249 17.61 3.11 17.40
CA ASP A 249 16.59 3.66 18.30
C ASP A 249 17.13 4.14 19.66
N THR A 250 18.43 4.45 19.73
CA THR A 250 19.03 4.91 20.98
C THR A 250 18.93 6.44 21.13
N LYS A 251 17.81 6.86 21.73
CA LYS A 251 17.66 8.07 22.58
C LYS A 251 17.46 9.46 21.94
N GLY A 252 17.35 9.61 20.62
CA GLY A 252 16.99 10.90 20.00
C GLY A 252 15.55 10.90 19.50
N GLY A 253 14.66 11.71 20.09
CA GLY A 253 13.30 11.88 19.58
C GLY A 253 13.32 12.27 18.09
N ARG A 254 12.73 11.43 17.23
CA ARG A 254 12.65 11.69 15.79
C ARG A 254 11.55 12.71 15.54
N SER A 255 11.91 13.82 14.88
CA SER A 255 10.94 14.79 14.38
C SER A 255 10.52 14.36 12.98
N VAL A 256 9.29 13.86 12.84
CA VAL A 256 8.68 13.66 11.51
C VAL A 256 8.09 14.99 11.08
N VAL A 257 8.61 15.54 9.98
CA VAL A 257 7.99 16.70 9.32
C VAL A 257 7.13 16.16 8.20
N ALA A 258 5.80 16.20 8.39
CA ALA A 258 4.84 15.92 7.34
C ALA A 258 4.43 17.24 6.69
N GLY A 259 4.61 17.35 5.38
CA GLY A 259 4.10 18.45 4.57
C GLY A 259 3.06 17.91 3.59
N ILE A 260 1.93 18.59 3.47
CA ILE A 260 0.95 18.32 2.41
C ILE A 260 1.29 19.23 1.25
N LEU A 261 1.42 18.64 0.07
CA LEU A 261 1.62 19.39 -1.15
C LEU A 261 0.34 19.40 -1.97
N HIS A 262 -0.53 20.37 -1.73
CA HIS A 262 -1.69 20.57 -2.60
C HIS A 262 -2.11 22.04 -2.64
N GLU A 263 -2.44 22.52 -3.84
CA GLU A 263 -2.97 23.87 -4.07
C GLU A 263 -4.44 24.03 -3.63
N SER A 264 -5.15 22.90 -3.42
CA SER A 264 -6.57 22.84 -2.99
C SER A 264 -6.74 22.13 -1.64
N GLY A 265 -5.73 22.14 -0.77
CA GLY A 265 -5.64 21.27 0.42
C GLY A 265 -6.89 21.27 1.32
N GLU A 266 -7.60 22.39 1.44
CA GLU A 266 -8.78 22.50 2.29
C GLU A 266 -10.03 21.81 1.70
N SER A 267 -10.16 21.69 0.37
CA SER A 267 -11.37 21.14 -0.25
C SER A 267 -11.37 19.62 -0.45
N GLU A 268 -10.20 18.96 -0.43
CA GLU A 268 -10.07 17.53 -0.76
C GLU A 268 -9.67 16.62 0.41
N LEU A 269 -9.23 17.17 1.54
CA LEU A 269 -9.08 16.41 2.80
C LEU A 269 -10.33 15.60 3.21
N PRO A 270 -11.57 16.07 2.95
CA PRO A 270 -12.77 15.28 3.24
C PRO A 270 -12.84 13.95 2.47
N VAL A 271 -12.16 13.81 1.33
CA VAL A 271 -12.14 12.58 0.50
C VAL A 271 -11.47 11.42 1.25
N TRP A 272 -10.55 11.72 2.17
CA TRP A 272 -9.84 10.73 2.99
C TRP A 272 -10.51 10.47 4.35
N GLY A 273 -11.69 11.05 4.59
CA GLY A 273 -12.46 10.85 5.82
C GLY A 273 -11.87 11.53 7.06
N LEU A 274 -10.91 12.44 6.90
CA LEU A 274 -10.44 13.32 7.97
C LEU A 274 -11.47 14.44 8.15
N LYS A 275 -12.39 14.28 9.11
CA LYS A 275 -13.24 15.39 9.53
C LYS A 275 -12.37 16.43 10.23
N GLU A 276 -12.40 17.66 9.77
CA GLU A 276 -11.88 18.80 10.52
C GLU A 276 -12.52 18.78 11.91
N GLN A 277 -11.70 18.51 12.93
CA GLN A 277 -12.06 18.89 14.28
C GLN A 277 -11.89 20.40 14.32
N SER A 278 -13.01 21.12 14.20
CA SER A 278 -13.09 22.56 14.42
C SER A 278 -12.72 22.84 15.88
N ASN A 279 -11.43 22.91 16.17
CA ASN A 279 -10.96 23.46 17.43
C ASN A 279 -11.14 24.97 17.32
N ASN A 280 -12.20 25.49 17.92
CA ASN A 280 -12.29 26.89 18.31
C ASN A 280 -11.09 27.19 19.20
N ILE A 281 -10.06 27.77 18.61
CA ILE A 281 -9.05 28.52 19.34
C ILE A 281 -9.55 29.96 19.28
N ASP A 282 -10.23 30.38 20.34
CA ASP A 282 -10.47 31.80 20.59
C ASP A 282 -9.09 32.49 20.73
N VAL A 283 -8.84 33.47 19.85
CA VAL A 283 -7.67 34.35 19.87
C VAL A 283 -7.88 35.46 20.90
#